data_AF-A0A2N2NJV6-F1
#
_entry.id   AF-A0A2N2NJV6-F1
#
_cell.length_a   1.000
_cell.length_b   1.000
_cell.length_c   1.000
_cell.angle_alpha   90.00
_cell.angle_beta   90.00
_cell.angle_gamma   90.00
#
_symmetry.space_group_name_H-M   'P 1'
#
loop_
_entity.id
_entity.type
_entity.pdbx_description
1 polymer ?
#
loop_
_entity_poly.entity_id
_entity_poly.type
_entity_poly.pdbx_seq_one_letter_code
_entity_poly.pdbx_strand_id
1 'polypeptide(L)'
;MRNALGILSGARFRILAPDEFDLDKTASLIEQAVAANPDAIMLTVTDSVLFKGPIMKAIDAGIPVIAYNSGAGPIVDDIPYYTYLGQDEYQGGYLGGLRLAADGGTRGVCINQQVGHAGLDKRCKGFVDALTEKGIEAEVLAITDDPAESMEPLLSTSSWKMKA
;
A
#
# COMPACT_ATOMS: atom_id res chain seq x y z
N MET A 1 -5.92 14.72 12.47
CA MET A 1 -6.79 13.76 13.24
C MET A 1 -8.26 13.91 12.86
N ARG A 2 -8.75 13.13 11.88
CA ARG A 2 -10.18 13.06 11.56
C ARG A 2 -10.81 11.87 12.30
N ASN A 3 -11.44 12.12 13.45
CA ASN A 3 -12.25 11.11 14.13
C ASN A 3 -13.65 11.08 13.47
N ALA A 4 -13.87 10.16 12.54
CA ALA A 4 -15.22 9.88 12.05
C ALA A 4 -15.84 8.75 12.88
N LEU A 5 -16.91 9.05 13.62
CA LEU A 5 -17.71 8.05 14.33
C LEU A 5 -18.83 7.60 13.40
N GLY A 6 -18.71 6.40 12.83
CA GLY A 6 -19.75 5.77 12.01
C GLY A 6 -20.52 4.73 12.82
N ILE A 7 -21.84 4.62 12.59
CA ILE A 7 -22.67 3.51 13.07
C ILE A 7 -23.22 2.79 11.84
N LEU A 8 -22.65 1.63 11.53
CA LEU A 8 -23.23 0.65 10.61
C LEU A 8 -23.44 -0.63 11.43
N SER A 9 -24.65 -1.18 11.40
CA SER A 9 -25.01 -2.43 12.09
C SER A 9 -24.91 -2.44 13.62
N GLY A 10 -24.89 -1.27 14.29
CA GLY A 10 -24.80 -1.16 15.75
C GLY A 10 -23.36 -1.21 16.30
N ALA A 11 -22.36 -1.42 15.44
CA ALA A 11 -20.95 -1.27 15.79
C ALA A 11 -20.54 0.21 15.72
N ARG A 12 -19.67 0.63 16.65
CA ARG A 12 -19.04 1.96 16.62
C ARG A 12 -17.64 1.83 16.04
N PHE A 13 -17.34 2.65 15.05
CA PHE A 13 -16.01 2.70 14.44
C PHE A 13 -15.29 4.00 14.79
N ARG A 14 -13.98 3.91 15.04
CA ARG A 14 -13.08 5.06 15.11
C ARG A 14 -11.97 4.85 14.08
N ILE A 15 -11.86 5.79 13.15
CA ILE A 15 -10.81 5.78 12.13
C ILE A 15 -9.64 6.62 12.64
N LEU A 16 -8.44 6.03 12.58
CA LEU A 16 -7.17 6.70 12.81
C LEU A 16 -6.36 6.63 11.52
N ALA A 17 -5.95 7.77 11.00
CA ALA A 17 -5.10 7.88 9.83
C ALA A 17 -4.21 9.12 9.95
N PRO A 18 -2.96 9.07 9.44
CA PRO A 18 -2.16 10.28 9.25
C PRO A 18 -2.82 11.19 8.20
N ASP A 19 -2.43 12.46 8.18
CA ASP A 19 -2.93 13.42 7.19
C ASP A 19 -2.21 13.29 5.83
N GLU A 20 -1.02 12.64 5.82
CA GLU A 20 -0.17 12.34 4.66
C GLU A 20 0.46 10.93 4.79
N PHE A 21 1.23 10.48 3.79
CA PHE A 21 1.93 9.19 3.88
C PHE A 21 3.10 9.27 4.87
N ASP A 22 2.88 8.75 6.07
CA ASP A 22 3.88 8.73 7.15
C ASP A 22 3.81 7.40 7.91
N LEU A 23 4.85 6.57 7.73
CA LEU A 23 4.94 5.25 8.32
C LEU A 23 5.13 5.32 9.85
N ASP A 24 5.98 6.22 10.35
CA ASP A 24 6.23 6.36 11.79
C ASP A 24 5.00 6.89 12.53
N LYS A 25 4.30 7.85 11.92
CA LYS A 25 3.01 8.34 12.44
C LYS A 25 1.97 7.23 12.44
N THR A 26 1.92 6.42 11.38
CA THR A 26 1.00 5.28 11.31
C THR A 26 1.30 4.26 12.40
N ALA A 27 2.57 3.92 12.65
CA ALA A 27 2.98 3.04 13.74
C ALA A 27 2.51 3.59 15.11
N SER A 28 2.69 4.89 15.34
CA SER A 28 2.20 5.57 16.56
C SER A 28 0.66 5.54 16.69
N LEU A 29 -0.06 5.63 15.58
CA LEU A 29 -1.52 5.53 15.56
C LEU A 29 -2.01 4.10 15.83
N ILE A 30 -1.27 3.07 15.41
CA ILE A 30 -1.54 1.68 15.78
C ILE A 30 -1.40 1.53 17.31
N GLU A 31 -0.33 2.04 17.91
CA GLU A 31 -0.17 2.02 19.36
C GLU A 31 -1.30 2.76 20.09
N GLN A 32 -1.73 3.91 19.56
CA GLN A 32 -2.89 4.63 20.07
C GLN A 32 -4.19 3.81 19.97
N ALA A 33 -4.40 3.09 18.86
CA ALA A 33 -5.54 2.21 18.68
C ALA A 33 -5.54 1.09 19.74
N VAL A 34 -4.39 0.47 19.98
CA VAL A 34 -4.21 -0.57 21.00
C VAL A 34 -4.51 -0.03 22.39
N ALA A 35 -3.98 1.15 22.74
CA ALA A 35 -4.20 1.77 24.05
C ALA A 35 -5.68 2.13 24.32
N ALA A 36 -6.48 2.32 23.27
CA ALA A 36 -7.92 2.53 23.39
C ALA A 36 -8.70 1.24 23.73
N ASN A 37 -8.03 0.08 23.72
CA ASN A 37 -8.57 -1.24 24.05
C ASN A 37 -9.91 -1.56 23.33
N PRO A 38 -9.96 -1.48 21.98
CA PRO A 38 -11.17 -1.80 21.22
C PRO A 38 -11.45 -3.30 21.19
N ASP A 39 -12.68 -3.67 20.81
CA ASP A 39 -13.07 -5.08 20.62
C ASP A 39 -12.34 -5.77 19.44
N ALA A 40 -11.86 -4.98 18.46
CA ALA A 40 -11.06 -5.45 17.33
C ALA A 40 -10.33 -4.28 16.66
N ILE A 41 -9.25 -4.57 15.92
CA ILE A 41 -8.53 -3.62 15.07
C ILE A 41 -8.50 -4.14 13.63
N MET A 42 -8.84 -3.27 12.68
CA MET A 42 -8.57 -3.45 11.26
C MET A 42 -7.52 -2.42 10.84
N LEU A 43 -6.47 -2.84 10.15
CA LEU A 43 -5.39 -1.93 9.74
C LEU A 43 -4.76 -2.29 8.39
N THR A 44 -4.10 -1.31 7.78
CA THR A 44 -3.32 -1.47 6.55
C THR A 44 -1.85 -1.74 6.90
N VAL A 45 -1.32 -2.90 6.51
CA VAL A 45 0.09 -3.26 6.76
C VAL A 45 0.95 -2.75 5.60
N THR A 46 1.22 -1.45 5.59
CA THR A 46 2.04 -0.79 4.54
C THR A 46 3.53 -1.04 4.73
N ASP A 47 3.97 -1.27 5.96
CA ASP A 47 5.31 -1.74 6.33
C ASP A 47 5.18 -2.82 7.42
N SER A 48 5.43 -4.08 7.09
CA SER A 48 5.31 -5.19 8.04
C SER A 48 6.42 -5.20 9.09
N VAL A 49 7.60 -4.66 8.78
CA VAL A 49 8.73 -4.64 9.71
C VAL A 49 8.48 -3.60 10.81
N LEU A 50 8.13 -2.39 10.41
CA LEU A 50 7.86 -1.29 11.33
C LEU A 50 6.61 -1.54 12.18
N PHE A 51 5.55 -2.09 11.58
CA PHE A 51 4.28 -2.26 12.29
C PHE A 51 4.20 -3.53 13.13
N LYS A 52 5.13 -4.49 12.97
CA LYS A 52 5.14 -5.74 13.72
C LYS A 52 5.08 -5.50 15.24
N GLY A 53 5.93 -4.63 15.78
CA GLY A 53 5.95 -4.33 17.21
C GLY A 53 4.59 -3.82 17.74
N PRO A 54 4.05 -2.72 17.19
CA PRO A 54 2.73 -2.21 17.55
C PRO A 54 1.58 -3.23 17.39
N ILE A 55 1.58 -4.04 16.32
CA ILE A 55 0.54 -5.04 16.08
C ILE A 55 0.65 -6.20 17.09
N MET A 56 1.86 -6.65 17.41
CA MET A 56 2.07 -7.68 18.43
C MET A 56 1.52 -7.25 19.79
N LYS A 57 1.66 -5.97 20.18
CA LYS A 57 1.04 -5.45 21.42
C LYS A 57 -0.48 -5.61 21.44
N ALA A 58 -1.15 -5.45 20.28
CA ALA A 58 -2.58 -5.68 20.17
C ALA A 58 -2.93 -7.15 20.40
N ILE A 59 -2.20 -8.04 19.72
CA ILE A 59 -2.40 -9.49 19.78
C ILE A 59 -2.14 -10.02 21.19
N ASP A 60 -1.07 -9.57 21.84
CA ASP A 60 -0.71 -9.93 23.21
C ASP A 60 -1.75 -9.44 24.23
N ALA A 61 -2.43 -8.33 23.94
CA ALA A 61 -3.56 -7.82 24.74
C ALA A 61 -4.88 -8.58 24.47
N GLY A 62 -4.88 -9.57 23.58
CA GLY A 62 -6.06 -10.34 23.20
C GLY A 62 -7.01 -9.61 22.25
N ILE A 63 -6.58 -8.51 21.63
CA ILE A 63 -7.36 -7.76 20.65
C ILE A 63 -7.25 -8.45 19.29
N PRO A 64 -8.36 -8.92 18.69
CA PRO A 64 -8.37 -9.44 17.33
C PRO A 64 -7.86 -8.42 16.32
N VAL A 65 -6.93 -8.83 15.46
CA VAL A 65 -6.38 -7.99 14.37
C VAL A 65 -6.68 -8.61 13.01
N ILE A 66 -7.14 -7.78 12.07
CA ILE A 66 -7.32 -8.13 10.66
C ILE A 66 -6.57 -7.11 9.81
N ALA A 67 -5.73 -7.58 8.88
CA ALA A 67 -5.11 -6.73 7.88
C ALA A 67 -6.07 -6.53 6.69
N TYR A 68 -6.10 -5.36 6.08
CA TYR A 68 -6.88 -5.10 4.88
C TYR A 68 -6.20 -4.09 3.96
N ASN A 69 -6.57 -4.10 2.67
CA ASN A 69 -6.07 -3.21 1.60
C ASN A 69 -4.58 -3.36 1.29
N SER A 70 -3.71 -3.25 2.29
CA SER A 70 -2.27 -3.46 2.21
C SER A 70 -1.84 -4.52 3.22
N GLY A 71 -0.98 -5.43 2.77
CA GLY A 71 -0.49 -6.58 3.51
C GLY A 71 -0.23 -7.74 2.55
N ALA A 72 0.35 -8.83 3.06
CA ALA A 72 0.60 -10.04 2.27
C ALA A 72 0.14 -11.33 2.97
N GLY A 73 -0.66 -11.20 4.03
CA GLY A 73 -1.11 -12.32 4.85
C GLY A 73 -0.14 -12.62 6.00
N PRO A 74 -0.62 -13.31 7.04
CA PRO A 74 0.10 -13.44 8.31
C PRO A 74 1.44 -14.19 8.17
N ILE A 75 1.53 -15.09 7.20
CA ILE A 75 2.76 -15.85 6.91
C ILE A 75 3.83 -14.96 6.26
N VAL A 76 3.45 -14.16 5.26
CA VAL A 76 4.41 -13.34 4.50
C VAL A 76 4.79 -12.08 5.27
N ASP A 77 3.83 -11.49 5.97
CA ASP A 77 4.10 -10.33 6.82
C ASP A 77 4.83 -10.70 8.11
N ASP A 78 4.86 -12.00 8.46
CA ASP A 78 5.44 -12.52 9.72
C ASP A 78 4.82 -11.87 10.96
N ILE A 79 3.49 -11.74 10.94
CA ILE A 79 2.68 -11.17 12.02
C ILE A 79 1.41 -12.03 12.17
N PRO A 80 1.13 -12.57 13.36
CA PRO A 80 0.05 -13.55 13.56
C PRO A 80 -1.35 -12.91 13.71
N TYR A 81 -1.68 -11.92 12.87
CA TYR A 81 -3.06 -11.43 12.74
C TYR A 81 -3.95 -12.48 12.04
N TYR A 82 -5.27 -12.38 12.14
CA TYR A 82 -6.16 -13.47 11.70
C TYR A 82 -6.15 -13.73 10.20
N THR A 83 -6.26 -12.68 9.39
CA THR A 83 -6.26 -12.80 7.94
C THR A 83 -5.95 -11.45 7.29
N TYR A 84 -5.66 -11.49 6.00
CA TYR A 84 -5.53 -10.33 5.13
C TYR A 84 -6.68 -10.30 4.12
N LEU A 85 -7.37 -9.17 4.08
CA LEU A 85 -8.43 -8.87 3.12
C LEU A 85 -7.93 -7.88 2.06
N GLY A 86 -7.44 -8.41 0.96
CA GLY A 86 -6.99 -7.61 -0.18
C GLY A 86 -6.51 -8.49 -1.32
N GLN A 87 -5.74 -7.89 -2.22
CA GLN A 87 -5.20 -8.56 -3.41
C GLN A 87 -3.71 -8.90 -3.21
N ASP A 88 -3.21 -9.85 -4.01
CA ASP A 88 -1.78 -9.99 -4.22
C ASP A 88 -1.30 -8.84 -5.11
N GLU A 89 -0.56 -7.92 -4.52
CA GLU A 89 -0.13 -6.70 -5.19
C GLU A 89 0.85 -6.95 -6.32
N TYR A 90 1.76 -7.93 -6.17
CA TYR A 90 2.66 -8.30 -7.25
C TYR A 90 1.88 -8.87 -8.43
N GLN A 91 0.98 -9.81 -8.16
CA GLN A 91 0.16 -10.43 -9.19
C GLN A 91 -0.76 -9.41 -9.88
N GLY A 92 -1.35 -8.48 -9.11
CA GLY A 92 -2.16 -7.39 -9.65
C GLY A 92 -1.38 -6.50 -10.62
N GLY A 93 -0.15 -6.13 -10.23
CA GLY A 93 0.78 -5.40 -11.10
C GLY A 93 1.15 -6.17 -12.36
N TYR A 94 1.51 -7.45 -12.20
CA TYR A 94 1.91 -8.34 -13.29
C TYR A 94 0.80 -8.51 -14.33
N LEU A 95 -0.44 -8.76 -13.88
CA LEU A 95 -1.60 -8.84 -14.76
C LEU A 95 -1.89 -7.50 -15.45
N GLY A 96 -1.67 -6.37 -14.77
CA GLY A 96 -1.75 -5.03 -15.36
C GLY A 96 -0.75 -4.82 -16.49
N GLY A 97 0.51 -5.24 -16.30
CA GLY A 97 1.54 -5.17 -17.34
C GLY A 97 1.22 -6.07 -18.53
N LEU A 98 0.78 -7.31 -18.28
CA LEU A 98 0.33 -8.21 -19.36
C LEU A 98 -0.83 -7.63 -20.16
N ARG A 99 -1.78 -6.97 -19.49
CA ARG A 99 -2.90 -6.31 -20.16
C ARG A 99 -2.42 -5.16 -21.04
N LEU A 100 -1.52 -4.31 -20.54
CA LEU A 100 -0.95 -3.22 -21.34
C LEU A 100 -0.24 -3.74 -22.60
N ALA A 101 0.57 -4.81 -22.46
CA ALA A 101 1.21 -5.44 -23.60
C ALA A 101 0.20 -6.01 -24.62
N ALA A 102 -0.87 -6.66 -24.13
CA ALA A 102 -1.93 -7.20 -24.99
C ALA A 102 -2.71 -6.11 -25.75
N ASP A 103 -2.87 -4.93 -25.15
CA ASP A 103 -3.50 -3.77 -25.76
C ASP A 103 -2.57 -3.01 -26.73
N GLY A 104 -1.36 -3.54 -27.00
CA GLY A 104 -0.40 -2.98 -27.96
C GLY A 104 0.54 -1.94 -27.35
N GLY A 105 0.65 -1.90 -26.02
CA GLY A 105 1.63 -1.07 -25.33
C GLY A 105 3.06 -1.38 -25.80
N THR A 106 3.81 -0.34 -26.14
CA THR A 106 5.19 -0.46 -26.62
C THR A 106 6.23 -0.04 -25.58
N ARG A 107 5.78 0.61 -24.50
CA ARG A 107 6.54 1.07 -23.33
C ARG A 107 5.59 1.19 -22.13
N GLY A 108 6.11 1.12 -20.90
CA GLY A 108 5.30 1.29 -19.69
C GLY A 108 5.99 2.12 -18.60
N VAL A 109 5.21 2.88 -17.84
CA VAL A 109 5.68 3.59 -16.64
C VAL A 109 4.74 3.23 -15.49
N CYS A 110 5.28 2.70 -14.40
CA CYS A 110 4.53 2.56 -13.15
C CYS A 110 4.75 3.80 -12.30
N ILE A 111 3.72 4.61 -12.11
CA ILE A 111 3.77 5.80 -11.25
C ILE A 111 3.54 5.33 -9.81
N ASN A 112 4.53 5.54 -8.93
CA ASN A 112 4.46 5.18 -7.52
C ASN A 112 4.46 6.45 -6.65
N GLN A 113 3.32 6.73 -6.03
CA GLN A 113 3.08 7.93 -5.25
C GLN A 113 3.41 7.80 -3.75
N GLN A 114 3.78 6.60 -3.28
CA GLN A 114 4.17 6.36 -1.89
C GLN A 114 5.33 5.37 -1.87
N VAL A 115 6.51 5.84 -2.31
CA VAL A 115 7.72 5.00 -2.32
C VAL A 115 8.01 4.50 -0.91
N GLY A 116 8.28 3.19 -0.79
CA GLY A 116 8.43 2.51 0.50
C GLY A 116 7.13 1.90 1.02
N HIS A 117 5.98 2.16 0.39
CA HIS A 117 4.77 1.38 0.63
C HIS A 117 4.95 -0.02 0.02
N ALA A 118 5.11 -1.04 0.87
CA ALA A 118 5.43 -2.41 0.44
C ALA A 118 4.49 -2.99 -0.64
N GLY A 119 3.19 -2.69 -0.56
CA GLY A 119 2.21 -3.07 -1.58
C GLY A 119 2.43 -2.40 -2.94
N LEU A 120 2.60 -1.07 -3.00
CA LEU A 120 2.82 -0.35 -4.26
C LEU A 120 4.16 -0.72 -4.90
N ASP A 121 5.20 -0.92 -4.09
CA ASP A 121 6.51 -1.37 -4.57
C ASP A 121 6.40 -2.74 -5.25
N LYS A 122 5.66 -3.69 -4.64
CA LYS A 122 5.36 -5.00 -5.25
C LYS A 122 4.53 -4.87 -6.52
N ARG A 123 3.52 -4.00 -6.52
CA ARG A 123 2.66 -3.75 -7.70
C ARG A 123 3.47 -3.22 -8.87
N CYS A 124 4.32 -2.22 -8.65
CA CYS A 124 5.18 -1.68 -9.69
C CYS A 124 6.22 -2.71 -10.16
N LYS A 125 6.77 -3.52 -9.24
CA LYS A 125 7.67 -4.62 -9.63
C LYS A 125 6.96 -5.61 -10.56
N GLY A 126 5.75 -6.06 -10.22
CA GLY A 126 4.99 -6.98 -11.07
C GLY A 126 4.72 -6.41 -12.46
N PHE A 127 4.34 -5.13 -12.53
CA PHE A 127 4.12 -4.44 -13.79
C PHE A 127 5.37 -4.40 -14.68
N VAL A 128 6.52 -4.02 -14.12
CA VAL A 128 7.80 -3.94 -14.84
C VAL A 128 8.26 -5.33 -15.30
N ASP A 129 8.15 -6.34 -14.43
CA ASP A 129 8.52 -7.72 -14.77
C ASP A 129 7.70 -8.23 -15.96
N ALA A 130 6.37 -8.03 -15.94
CA ALA A 130 5.47 -8.47 -17.01
C ALA A 130 5.79 -7.85 -18.38
N LEU A 131 6.14 -6.56 -18.42
CA LEU A 131 6.52 -5.88 -19.66
C LEU A 131 7.91 -6.30 -20.13
N THR A 132 8.86 -6.44 -19.21
CA THR A 132 10.21 -6.91 -19.50
C THR A 132 10.20 -8.29 -20.15
N GLU A 133 9.35 -9.21 -19.66
CA GLU A 133 9.15 -10.54 -20.27
C GLU A 133 8.61 -10.49 -21.71
N LYS A 134 7.91 -9.41 -22.08
CA LYS A 134 7.43 -9.16 -23.45
C LYS A 134 8.43 -8.39 -24.30
N GLY A 135 9.62 -8.09 -23.78
CA GLY A 135 10.60 -7.24 -24.45
C GLY A 135 10.15 -5.78 -24.56
N ILE A 136 9.21 -5.36 -23.72
CA ILE A 136 8.73 -3.98 -23.63
C ILE A 136 9.47 -3.28 -22.50
N GLU A 137 10.04 -2.13 -22.81
CA GLU A 137 10.75 -1.31 -21.82
C GLU A 137 9.79 -0.72 -20.79
N ALA A 138 10.14 -0.84 -19.51
CA ALA A 138 9.34 -0.34 -18.41
C ALA A 138 10.19 0.18 -17.26
N GLU A 139 9.69 1.23 -16.60
CA GLU A 139 10.34 1.83 -15.44
C GLU A 139 9.33 2.20 -14.35
N VAL A 140 9.84 2.42 -13.14
CA VAL A 140 9.07 2.98 -12.03
C VAL A 140 9.40 4.45 -11.91
N LEU A 141 8.37 5.29 -11.94
CA LEU A 141 8.48 6.72 -11.70
C LEU A 141 7.98 7.04 -10.29
N ALA A 142 8.89 7.47 -9.43
CA ALA A 142 8.53 7.98 -8.11
C ALA A 142 7.94 9.39 -8.23
N ILE A 143 6.79 9.61 -7.57
CA ILE A 143 6.18 10.93 -7.38
C ILE A 143 5.82 11.13 -5.90
N THR A 144 5.42 12.34 -5.54
CA THR A 144 4.94 12.67 -4.19
C THR A 144 3.44 12.99 -4.22
N ASP A 145 2.86 13.30 -3.07
CA ASP A 145 1.49 13.81 -2.95
C ASP A 145 1.38 15.32 -3.24
N ASP A 146 2.52 16.03 -3.37
CA ASP A 146 2.56 17.39 -3.89
C ASP A 146 2.50 17.37 -5.43
N PRO A 147 1.44 17.92 -6.05
CA PRO A 147 1.32 17.97 -7.50
C PRO A 147 2.45 18.77 -8.18
N ALA A 148 2.95 19.83 -7.55
CA ALA A 148 4.01 20.67 -8.09
C ALA A 148 5.35 19.93 -8.12
N GLU A 149 5.69 19.24 -7.03
CA GLU A 149 6.89 18.39 -6.99
C GLU A 149 6.79 17.21 -7.95
N SER A 150 5.58 16.66 -8.12
CA SER A 150 5.33 15.55 -9.03
C SER A 150 5.38 15.94 -10.51
N MET A 151 5.24 17.22 -10.86
CA MET A 151 5.32 17.65 -12.26
C MET A 151 6.71 17.42 -12.85
N GLU A 152 7.78 17.70 -12.09
CA GLU A 152 9.14 17.52 -12.60
C GLU A 152 9.40 16.07 -13.03
N PRO A 153 9.26 15.03 -12.19
CA PRO A 153 9.45 13.64 -12.60
C PRO A 153 8.52 13.23 -13.74
N LEU A 154 7.27 13.68 -13.76
CA LEU A 154 6.31 13.39 -14.84
C LEU A 154 6.71 14.03 -16.19
N LEU A 155 7.33 15.20 -16.17
CA LEU A 155 7.84 15.88 -17.36
C LEU A 155 9.26 15.43 -17.72
N SER A 156 10.03 14.96 -16.72
CA SER A 156 11.42 14.55 -16.81
C SER A 156 11.61 13.06 -17.02
N THR A 157 10.54 12.27 -17.25
CA THR A 157 10.63 11.04 -18.04
C THR A 157 11.14 11.41 -19.44
N SER A 158 12.41 11.79 -19.47
CA SER A 158 13.10 12.60 -20.47
C SER A 158 13.76 11.72 -21.52
N SER A 159 13.89 10.42 -21.22
CA SER A 159 14.02 9.35 -22.20
C SER A 159 12.74 9.17 -23.03
N TRP A 160 11.57 9.63 -22.56
CA TRP A 160 10.26 9.26 -23.11
C TRP A 160 9.31 10.45 -23.23
N LYS A 161 9.68 11.50 -23.97
CA LYS A 161 8.73 12.59 -24.30
C LYS A 161 7.44 11.97 -24.84
N MET A 162 6.37 12.01 -24.04
CA MET A 162 5.03 11.65 -24.48
C MET A 162 4.72 12.55 -25.67
N LYS A 163 4.71 11.96 -26.87
CA LYS A 163 4.17 12.67 -28.03
C LYS A 163 2.67 12.80 -27.76
N ALA A 164 2.26 14.01 -27.42
CA ALA A 164 0.87 14.42 -27.48
C ALA A 164 0.28 14.15 -28.88
#